data_AF-A0A2E3FLR2-F1
#
_entry.id   AF-A0A2E3FLR2-F1
#
_cell.length_a   1.000
_cell.length_b   1.000
_cell.length_c   1.000
_cell.angle_alpha   90.00
_cell.angle_beta   90.00
_cell.angle_gamma   90.00
#
_symmetry.space_group_name_H-M   'P 1'
#
loop_
_entity.id
_entity.type
_entity.pdbx_description
1 polymer ?
#
loop_
_entity_poly.entity_id
_entity_poly.type
_entity_poly.pdbx_seq_one_letter_code
_entity_poly.pdbx_strand_id
1 'polypeptide(L)'
;MSIEVHILGTSSARPTSIRQVSGNLVSCADGIVVVDAGEGFQTRFFEQRKRMKQHEKYHLKPSKVGALCLTHGHLDHTWGVLPWLQSLALDNRHQSLLVLGPTTNEVIDALMNNQSLPEDTHKSDLATQYRFWHQLGATTSGLGYPIRWILGAVEFGRWIEFLEDGKIIELAEMPQPEGWTNNRIGALPTIHSTPSCAWQVSSAASPGKFNRAKAKQLALTEAEQGTLASGMDIQHNGELLKGQDFRSEPLSPLTVVVSGDTAEMAPGITALEQCSLLVHEATFLDDFTEKAEDYLHSTASGAARTALACGANHLVLTHYGARIRHTDELIGEAMKVLATSPISLSAAIDGDRILVEDSGEVHHLHWHGDGWSC
;
A
#
# COMPACT_ATOMS: atom_id res chain seq x y z
N MET A 1 -12.04 -11.06 0.27
CA MET A 1 -11.27 -10.59 1.44
C MET A 1 -11.10 -9.10 1.29
N SER A 2 -11.69 -8.29 2.17
CA SER A 2 -11.69 -6.84 2.03
C SER A 2 -10.29 -6.27 2.27
N ILE A 3 -10.00 -5.14 1.64
CA ILE A 3 -8.80 -4.35 1.88
C ILE A 3 -9.25 -2.97 2.33
N GLU A 4 -8.67 -2.45 3.41
CA GLU A 4 -8.97 -1.11 3.92
C GLU A 4 -7.70 -0.25 3.91
N VAL A 5 -7.78 0.93 3.32
CA VAL A 5 -6.70 1.93 3.35
C VAL A 5 -7.02 2.98 4.40
N HIS A 6 -6.09 3.25 5.31
CA HIS A 6 -6.17 4.39 6.23
C HIS A 6 -5.20 5.47 5.78
N ILE A 7 -5.72 6.67 5.52
CA ILE A 7 -4.94 7.82 5.06
C ILE A 7 -4.50 8.62 6.28
N LEU A 8 -3.21 8.66 6.60
CA LEU A 8 -2.74 9.38 7.79
C LEU A 8 -2.10 10.72 7.49
N GLY A 9 -1.78 11.01 6.23
CA GLY A 9 -1.25 12.28 5.79
C GLY A 9 -1.50 12.52 4.32
N THR A 10 -1.93 13.74 3.99
CA THR A 10 -2.35 14.15 2.64
C THR A 10 -1.61 15.39 2.12
N SER A 11 -0.58 15.88 2.83
CA SER A 11 0.19 17.07 2.45
C SER A 11 1.44 16.70 1.69
N SER A 12 1.73 17.45 0.62
CA SER A 12 3.01 17.37 -0.08
C SER A 12 4.11 18.19 0.60
N ALA A 13 5.33 17.63 0.62
CA ALA A 13 6.61 18.22 1.04
C ALA A 13 6.75 18.59 2.52
N ARG A 14 5.69 19.09 3.17
CA ARG A 14 5.71 19.56 4.56
C ARG A 14 4.31 19.54 5.17
N PRO A 15 4.19 19.44 6.50
CA PRO A 15 2.91 19.57 7.16
C PRO A 15 2.36 21.00 7.00
N THR A 16 1.03 21.11 7.06
CA THR A 16 0.29 22.36 7.11
C THR A 16 -0.51 22.43 8.41
N SER A 17 -1.29 23.49 8.60
CA SER A 17 -2.20 23.59 9.75
C SER A 17 -3.32 22.55 9.74
N ILE A 18 -3.58 21.90 8.60
CA ILE A 18 -4.71 20.98 8.42
C ILE A 18 -4.33 19.61 7.85
N ARG A 19 -3.11 19.45 7.34
CA ARG A 19 -2.64 18.20 6.71
C ARG A 19 -1.23 17.84 7.16
N GLN A 20 -0.99 16.55 7.29
CA GLN A 20 0.26 15.93 7.66
C GLN A 20 0.94 15.35 6.42
N VAL A 21 2.25 15.14 6.49
CA VAL A 21 3.02 14.51 5.40
C VAL A 21 2.72 13.02 5.28
N SER A 22 3.08 12.46 4.12
CA SER A 22 2.78 11.10 3.67
C SER A 22 2.96 10.00 4.73
N GLY A 23 2.02 9.07 4.72
CA GLY A 23 2.03 7.87 5.54
C GLY A 23 0.64 7.24 5.58
N ASN A 24 0.54 6.00 5.12
CA ASN A 24 -0.73 5.31 4.94
C ASN A 24 -0.65 3.89 5.47
N LEU A 25 -1.79 3.30 5.80
CA LEU A 25 -1.90 1.89 6.19
C LEU A 25 -2.78 1.17 5.19
N VAL A 26 -2.35 0.01 4.69
CA VAL A 26 -3.19 -0.90 3.92
C VAL A 26 -3.41 -2.15 4.78
N SER A 27 -4.60 -2.26 5.37
CA SER A 27 -5.03 -3.37 6.20
C SER A 27 -5.73 -4.42 5.33
N CYS A 28 -5.26 -5.66 5.38
CA CYS A 28 -5.78 -6.79 4.62
C CYS A 28 -5.93 -8.04 5.51
N ALA A 29 -6.26 -9.18 4.91
CA ALA A 29 -6.52 -10.41 5.65
C ALA A 29 -5.29 -10.92 6.42
N ASP A 30 -4.10 -10.84 5.81
CA ASP A 30 -2.87 -11.36 6.41
C ASP A 30 -2.21 -10.40 7.41
N GLY A 31 -2.43 -9.08 7.26
CA GLY A 31 -1.82 -8.09 8.14
C GLY A 31 -1.99 -6.66 7.66
N ILE A 32 -1.03 -5.80 8.02
CA ILE A 32 -1.00 -4.38 7.68
C ILE A 32 0.31 -4.08 6.95
N VAL A 33 0.21 -3.40 5.81
CA VAL A 33 1.33 -2.73 5.12
C VAL A 33 1.30 -1.27 5.50
N VAL A 34 2.44 -0.72 5.93
CA VAL A 34 2.63 0.73 6.03
C VAL A 34 3.22 1.21 4.71
N VAL A 35 2.61 2.20 4.07
CA VAL A 35 3.16 2.86 2.88
C VAL A 35 3.58 4.26 3.25
N ASP A 36 4.89 4.50 3.23
CA ASP A 36 5.57 5.69 3.75
C ASP A 36 5.36 5.95 5.25
N ALA A 37 6.34 6.63 5.84
CA ALA A 37 6.31 7.07 7.22
C ALA A 37 7.05 8.41 7.33
N GLY A 38 6.42 9.48 6.84
CA GLY A 38 6.90 10.84 6.96
C GLY A 38 7.00 11.33 8.41
N GLU A 39 7.67 12.47 8.63
CA GLU A 39 7.83 13.07 9.96
C GLU A 39 6.52 13.05 10.77
N GLY A 40 6.58 12.61 12.04
CA GLY A 40 5.41 12.54 12.92
C GLY A 40 4.52 11.30 12.76
N PHE A 41 4.88 10.36 11.89
CA PHE A 41 4.09 9.15 11.59
C PHE A 41 3.69 8.36 12.85
N GLN A 42 4.60 8.16 13.81
CA GLN A 42 4.31 7.42 15.04
C GLN A 42 3.10 7.96 15.82
N THR A 43 2.93 9.29 15.86
CA THR A 43 1.82 9.95 16.54
C THR A 43 0.51 9.73 15.77
N ARG A 44 0.56 9.85 14.44
CA ARG A 44 -0.61 9.65 13.57
C ARG A 44 -1.07 8.19 13.58
N PHE A 45 -0.12 7.26 13.56
CA PHE A 45 -0.38 5.82 13.71
C PHE A 45 -1.05 5.53 15.05
N PHE A 46 -0.52 6.08 16.15
CA PHE A 46 -1.12 5.95 17.48
C PHE A 46 -2.55 6.51 17.53
N GLU A 47 -2.77 7.73 17.04
CA GLU A 47 -4.10 8.35 17.06
C GLU A 47 -5.10 7.58 16.19
N GLN A 48 -4.71 7.12 15.00
CA GLN A 48 -5.61 6.32 14.17
C GLN A 48 -6.00 5.01 14.86
N ARG A 49 -5.05 4.31 15.49
CA ARG A 49 -5.34 3.10 16.28
C ARG A 49 -6.32 3.38 17.42
N LYS A 50 -6.13 4.51 18.11
CA LYS A 50 -7.00 4.95 19.21
C LYS A 50 -8.42 5.24 18.71
N ARG A 51 -8.56 5.96 17.59
CA ARG A 51 -9.86 6.22 16.95
C ARG A 51 -10.57 4.90 16.56
N MET A 52 -9.84 3.98 15.93
CA MET A 52 -10.39 2.65 15.56
C MET A 52 -10.88 1.90 16.80
N LYS A 53 -10.10 1.89 17.88
CA LYS A 53 -10.51 1.24 19.13
C LYS A 53 -11.76 1.87 19.77
N GLN A 54 -11.98 3.17 19.57
CA GLN A 54 -13.09 3.91 20.18
C GLN A 54 -14.38 3.82 19.35
N HIS A 55 -14.28 3.80 18.03
CA HIS A 55 -15.44 3.97 17.14
C HIS A 55 -15.72 2.74 16.25
N GLU A 56 -14.84 1.72 16.26
CA GLU A 56 -14.98 0.54 15.43
C GLU A 56 -14.92 -0.77 16.21
N LYS A 57 -15.41 -1.85 15.59
CA LYS A 57 -15.48 -3.19 16.21
C LYS A 57 -14.14 -3.93 16.24
N TYR A 58 -13.17 -3.48 15.45
CA TYR A 58 -11.81 -4.00 15.42
C TYR A 58 -10.82 -2.86 15.56
N HIS A 59 -9.57 -3.21 15.82
CA HIS A 59 -8.52 -2.24 16.04
C HIS A 59 -7.26 -2.61 15.26
N LEU A 60 -6.54 -1.58 14.84
CA LEU A 60 -5.24 -1.71 14.21
C LEU A 60 -4.19 -2.14 15.24
N LYS A 61 -3.62 -3.34 15.04
CA LYS A 61 -2.63 -3.95 15.93
C LYS A 61 -1.22 -3.70 15.39
N PRO A 62 -0.29 -3.11 16.16
CA PRO A 62 1.09 -2.95 15.72
C PRO A 62 1.75 -4.28 15.39
N SER A 63 1.44 -5.34 16.15
CA SER A 63 1.90 -6.70 15.89
C SER A 63 1.40 -7.32 14.58
N LYS A 64 0.41 -6.70 13.92
CA LYS A 64 -0.08 -7.11 12.59
C LYS A 64 0.58 -6.35 11.44
N VAL A 65 1.38 -5.32 11.73
CA VAL A 65 2.20 -4.66 10.70
C VAL A 65 3.27 -5.64 10.24
N GLY A 66 3.19 -6.08 8.99
CA GLY A 66 4.12 -7.04 8.40
C GLY A 66 5.18 -6.38 7.51
N ALA A 67 4.84 -5.23 6.92
CA ALA A 67 5.75 -4.50 6.05
C ALA A 67 5.69 -2.98 6.25
N LEU A 68 6.84 -2.34 6.04
CA LEU A 68 7.01 -0.92 5.75
C LEU A 68 7.51 -0.80 4.30
N CYS A 69 6.75 -0.13 3.47
CA CYS A 69 6.99 0.05 2.05
C CYS A 69 7.22 1.54 1.79
N LEU A 70 8.46 1.93 1.46
CA LEU A 70 8.81 3.30 1.15
C LEU A 70 8.67 3.51 -0.36
N THR A 71 7.90 4.50 -0.77
CA THR A 71 7.68 4.81 -2.19
C THR A 71 8.91 5.42 -2.81
N HIS A 72 9.66 6.23 -2.06
CA HIS A 72 10.90 6.86 -2.50
C HIS A 72 11.66 7.49 -1.32
N GLY A 73 12.74 8.20 -1.63
CA GLY A 73 13.68 8.72 -0.65
C GLY A 73 13.38 10.09 -0.03
N HIS A 74 12.36 10.85 -0.44
CA HIS A 74 12.17 12.19 0.14
C HIS A 74 11.77 12.14 1.62
N LEU A 75 12.19 13.16 2.39
CA LEU A 75 12.13 13.11 3.85
C LEU A 75 10.70 13.24 4.39
N ASP A 76 9.80 13.88 3.65
CA ASP A 76 8.38 13.90 3.97
C ASP A 76 7.70 12.53 3.81
N HIS A 77 8.40 11.53 3.26
CA HIS A 77 7.97 10.12 3.21
C HIS A 77 8.75 9.21 4.16
N THR A 78 9.94 9.61 4.62
CA THR A 78 10.86 8.70 5.34
C THR A 78 11.26 9.14 6.75
N TRP A 79 11.12 10.42 7.09
CA TRP A 79 11.75 10.96 8.30
C TRP A 79 11.11 10.50 9.62
N GLY A 80 9.90 9.93 9.55
CA GLY A 80 9.21 9.31 10.68
C GLY A 80 9.59 7.84 10.92
N VAL A 81 10.34 7.19 10.02
CA VAL A 81 10.67 5.77 10.09
C VAL A 81 11.40 5.44 11.39
N LEU A 82 12.55 6.06 11.64
CA LEU A 82 13.40 5.69 12.78
C LEU A 82 12.70 5.87 14.14
N PRO A 83 12.07 7.03 14.46
CA PRO A 83 11.31 7.18 15.70
C PRO A 83 10.18 6.14 15.84
N TRP A 84 9.50 5.81 14.75
CA TRP A 84 8.43 4.83 14.76
C TRP A 84 8.94 3.40 15.02
N LEU A 85 10.05 2.99 14.38
CA LEU A 85 10.68 1.69 14.64
C LEU A 85 11.11 1.54 16.10
N GLN A 86 11.66 2.60 16.70
CA GLN A 86 12.01 2.66 18.12
C GLN A 86 10.77 2.57 19.02
N SER A 87 9.68 3.24 18.66
CA SER A 87 8.40 3.10 19.37
C SER A 87 7.87 1.66 19.32
N LEU A 88 7.99 0.96 18.19
CA LEU A 88 7.62 -0.45 18.09
C LEU A 88 8.48 -1.35 19.00
N ALA A 89 9.76 -1.02 19.17
CA ALA A 89 10.65 -1.73 20.10
C ALA A 89 10.17 -1.56 21.55
N LEU A 90 9.83 -0.32 21.95
CA LEU A 90 9.30 -0.01 23.28
C LEU A 90 7.96 -0.71 23.56
N ASP A 91 7.17 -0.95 22.52
CA ASP A 91 5.93 -1.73 22.57
C ASP A 91 6.16 -3.26 22.68
N ASN A 92 7.42 -3.71 22.86
CA ASN A 92 7.83 -5.12 22.94
C ASN A 92 7.36 -5.94 21.73
N ARG A 93 7.56 -5.40 20.53
CA ARG A 93 7.33 -6.14 19.30
C ARG A 93 8.20 -7.42 19.28
N HIS A 94 7.65 -8.51 18.77
CA HIS A 94 8.41 -9.75 18.49
C HIS A 94 8.22 -10.26 17.06
N GLN A 95 7.23 -9.73 16.33
CA GLN A 95 6.93 -10.12 14.97
C GLN A 95 7.94 -9.51 14.00
N SER A 96 8.30 -10.28 12.96
CA SER A 96 9.19 -9.81 11.91
C SER A 96 8.61 -8.60 11.18
N LEU A 97 9.44 -7.63 10.81
CA LEU A 97 9.07 -6.49 9.97
C LEU A 97 9.91 -6.48 8.70
N LEU A 98 9.25 -6.45 7.55
CA LEU A 98 9.90 -6.32 6.25
C LEU A 98 9.92 -4.84 5.83
N VAL A 99 11.11 -4.26 5.62
CA VAL A 99 11.26 -2.90 5.09
C VAL A 99 11.68 -2.97 3.62
N LEU A 100 10.92 -2.33 2.74
CA LEU A 100 11.10 -2.34 1.29
C LEU A 100 11.22 -0.90 0.76
N GLY A 101 12.06 -0.70 -0.24
CA GLY A 101 12.20 0.60 -0.89
C GLY A 101 12.95 0.54 -2.22
N PRO A 102 12.75 1.50 -3.14
CA PRO A 102 13.43 1.54 -4.43
C PRO A 102 14.84 2.15 -4.36
N THR A 103 15.67 1.76 -5.33
CA THR A 103 16.95 2.37 -5.69
C THR A 103 17.26 2.08 -7.17
N THR A 104 18.46 2.39 -7.68
CA THR A 104 18.86 2.08 -9.06
C THR A 104 19.73 0.81 -9.17
N ASN A 105 19.88 0.29 -10.39
CA ASN A 105 20.78 -0.84 -10.64
C ASN A 105 22.24 -0.49 -10.34
N GLU A 106 22.66 0.73 -10.65
CA GLU A 106 24.03 1.22 -10.44
C GLU A 106 24.35 1.29 -8.95
N VAL A 107 23.39 1.72 -8.13
CA VAL A 107 23.51 1.68 -6.67
C VAL A 107 23.60 0.23 -6.17
N ILE A 108 22.76 -0.68 -6.68
CA ILE A 108 22.85 -2.10 -6.33
C ILE A 108 24.21 -2.68 -6.70
N ASP A 109 24.71 -2.41 -7.91
CA ASP A 109 26.03 -2.90 -8.36
C ASP A 109 27.15 -2.37 -7.48
N ALA A 110 27.13 -1.09 -7.15
CA ALA A 110 28.12 -0.51 -6.24
C ALA A 110 28.07 -1.19 -4.86
N LEU A 111 26.88 -1.37 -4.30
CA LEU A 111 26.69 -2.02 -3.00
C LEU A 111 27.16 -3.48 -3.00
N MET A 112 26.77 -4.27 -4.00
CA MET A 112 27.14 -5.69 -4.13
C MET A 112 28.65 -5.89 -4.30
N ASN A 113 29.33 -4.91 -4.92
CA ASN A 113 30.79 -4.94 -5.09
C ASN A 113 31.56 -4.25 -3.94
N ASN A 114 30.88 -3.84 -2.86
CA ASN A 114 31.47 -3.08 -1.75
C ASN A 114 32.18 -1.79 -2.20
N GLN A 115 31.63 -1.11 -3.20
CA GLN A 115 32.13 0.14 -3.75
C GLN A 115 31.42 1.35 -3.11
N SER A 116 31.97 2.54 -3.34
CA SER A 116 31.25 3.79 -3.03
C SER A 116 30.07 3.93 -3.98
N LEU A 117 28.98 4.55 -3.51
CA LEU A 117 27.82 4.84 -4.34
C LEU A 117 28.24 5.73 -5.53
N PRO A 118 27.61 5.57 -6.71
CA PRO A 118 27.84 6.44 -7.87
C PRO A 118 27.74 7.94 -7.49
N GLU A 119 28.57 8.80 -8.10
CA GLU A 119 28.63 10.23 -7.77
C GLU A 119 27.29 10.96 -8.03
N ASP A 120 26.51 10.48 -8.98
CA ASP A 120 25.19 10.97 -9.37
C ASP A 120 24.03 10.37 -8.55
N THR A 121 24.32 9.50 -7.57
CA THR A 121 23.30 8.97 -6.66
C THR A 121 22.57 10.11 -5.97
N HIS A 122 21.24 10.10 -6.06
CA HIS A 122 20.42 11.12 -5.42
C HIS A 122 20.68 11.13 -3.90
N LYS A 123 20.82 12.30 -3.29
CA LYS A 123 21.22 12.43 -1.87
C LYS A 123 20.22 11.80 -0.91
N SER A 124 18.96 11.72 -1.32
CA SER A 124 17.89 11.11 -0.54
C SER A 124 17.69 9.63 -0.87
N ASP A 125 18.50 9.01 -1.73
CA ASP A 125 18.38 7.58 -2.07
C ASP A 125 18.32 6.73 -0.78
N LEU A 126 17.42 5.73 -0.78
CA LEU A 126 17.15 4.91 0.39
C LEU A 126 18.37 4.07 0.81
N ALA A 127 19.31 3.76 -0.08
CA ALA A 127 20.59 3.16 0.29
C ALA A 127 21.38 4.01 1.29
N THR A 128 21.36 5.34 1.12
CA THR A 128 22.01 6.26 2.06
C THR A 128 21.27 6.26 3.40
N GLN A 129 19.93 6.33 3.35
CA GLN A 129 19.11 6.38 4.56
C GLN A 129 19.16 5.08 5.37
N TYR A 130 19.13 3.92 4.73
CA TYR A 130 19.22 2.62 5.39
C TYR A 130 20.53 2.49 6.17
N ARG A 131 21.65 2.86 5.53
CA ARG A 131 22.97 2.88 6.19
C ARG A 131 22.99 3.82 7.39
N PHE A 132 22.38 4.99 7.27
CA PHE A 132 22.28 5.95 8.38
C PHE A 132 21.41 5.41 9.53
N TRP A 133 20.24 4.84 9.23
CA TRP A 133 19.37 4.26 10.25
C TRP A 133 20.01 3.05 10.94
N HIS A 134 20.75 2.21 10.21
CA HIS A 134 21.53 1.11 10.79
C HIS A 134 22.59 1.62 11.79
N GLN A 135 23.29 2.72 11.46
CA GLN A 135 24.24 3.35 12.40
C GLN A 135 23.55 3.86 13.68
N LEU A 136 22.27 4.22 13.59
CA LEU A 136 21.44 4.63 14.72
C LEU A 136 20.72 3.46 15.40
N GLY A 137 21.09 2.21 15.09
CA GLY A 137 20.59 1.01 15.75
C GLY A 137 19.29 0.45 15.19
N ALA A 138 18.89 0.83 13.97
CA ALA A 138 17.72 0.25 13.30
C ALA A 138 17.99 -1.16 12.71
N THR A 139 18.64 -2.02 13.49
CA THR A 139 18.95 -3.42 13.16
C THR A 139 18.15 -4.36 14.04
N THR A 140 18.17 -5.67 13.76
CA THR A 140 17.44 -6.66 14.57
C THR A 140 17.92 -6.65 16.02
N SER A 141 19.24 -6.67 16.24
CA SER A 141 19.84 -6.57 17.58
C SER A 141 19.59 -5.23 18.25
N GLY A 142 19.62 -4.12 17.49
CA GLY A 142 19.41 -2.78 18.03
C GLY A 142 17.96 -2.51 18.45
N LEU A 143 16.98 -3.03 17.69
CA LEU A 143 15.55 -2.84 17.95
C LEU A 143 14.94 -3.95 18.84
N GLY A 144 15.60 -5.09 19.00
CA GLY A 144 15.12 -6.20 19.82
C GLY A 144 13.99 -7.03 19.18
N TYR A 145 13.75 -6.86 17.88
CA TYR A 145 12.81 -7.68 17.10
C TYR A 145 13.33 -7.91 15.66
N PRO A 146 12.92 -9.00 14.99
CA PRO A 146 13.40 -9.28 13.64
C PRO A 146 12.97 -8.20 12.66
N ILE A 147 13.93 -7.63 11.94
CA ILE A 147 13.70 -6.65 10.87
C ILE A 147 14.58 -7.00 9.67
N ARG A 148 14.00 -6.95 8.48
CA ARG A 148 14.69 -7.19 7.20
C ARG A 148 14.64 -5.93 6.36
N TRP A 149 15.75 -5.59 5.71
CA TRP A 149 15.91 -4.34 4.96
C TRP A 149 16.24 -4.63 3.51
N ILE A 150 15.29 -4.35 2.63
CA ILE A 150 15.35 -4.70 1.21
C ILE A 150 15.36 -3.42 0.37
N LEU A 151 16.28 -3.37 -0.60
CA LEU A 151 16.28 -2.38 -1.66
C LEU A 151 16.08 -3.05 -3.01
N GLY A 152 15.39 -2.38 -3.93
CA GLY A 152 15.16 -2.91 -5.26
C GLY A 152 15.29 -1.89 -6.38
N ALA A 153 15.91 -2.30 -7.48
CA ALA A 153 15.78 -1.62 -8.76
C ALA A 153 14.49 -2.13 -9.42
N VAL A 154 13.38 -1.47 -9.08
CA VAL A 154 12.00 -1.96 -9.33
C VAL A 154 11.75 -2.25 -10.80
N GLU A 155 12.20 -1.37 -11.70
CA GLU A 155 12.07 -1.53 -13.15
C GLU A 155 12.72 -2.84 -13.68
N PHE A 156 13.77 -3.29 -13.01
CA PHE A 156 14.55 -4.48 -13.42
C PHE A 156 14.22 -5.72 -12.59
N GLY A 157 13.31 -5.61 -11.61
CA GLY A 157 12.95 -6.71 -10.72
C GLY A 157 14.13 -7.24 -9.89
N ARG A 158 15.17 -6.42 -9.67
CA ARG A 158 16.39 -6.81 -8.95
C ARG A 158 16.32 -6.34 -7.50
N TRP A 159 16.64 -7.22 -6.56
CA TRP A 159 16.45 -6.97 -5.13
C TRP A 159 17.68 -7.41 -4.32
N ILE A 160 18.05 -6.59 -3.35
CA ILE A 160 19.13 -6.89 -2.39
C ILE A 160 18.65 -6.74 -0.95
N GLU A 161 19.26 -7.51 -0.06
CA GLU A 161 19.02 -7.44 1.39
C GLU A 161 20.28 -7.01 2.14
N PHE A 162 20.11 -6.07 3.07
CA PHE A 162 21.13 -5.68 4.03
C PHE A 162 21.06 -6.60 5.23
N LEU A 163 22.09 -7.43 5.40
CA LEU A 163 22.25 -8.28 6.57
C LEU A 163 22.85 -7.50 7.72
N GLU A 164 22.55 -7.95 8.93
CA GLU A 164 22.98 -7.29 10.17
C GLU A 164 24.51 -7.29 10.36
N ASP A 165 25.22 -8.27 9.79
CA ASP A 165 26.69 -8.31 9.82
C ASP A 165 27.35 -7.37 8.79
N GLY A 166 26.55 -6.52 8.12
CA GLY A 166 26.98 -5.55 7.13
C GLY A 166 27.15 -6.12 5.72
N LYS A 167 26.91 -7.43 5.51
CA LYS A 167 26.89 -8.02 4.17
C LYS A 167 25.62 -7.63 3.42
N ILE A 168 25.73 -7.57 2.11
CA ILE A 168 24.61 -7.38 1.19
C ILE A 168 24.51 -8.62 0.32
N ILE A 169 23.31 -9.16 0.17
CA ILE A 169 23.02 -10.32 -0.67
C ILE A 169 21.97 -9.98 -1.71
N GLU A 170 22.08 -10.59 -2.89
CA GLU A 170 21.05 -10.51 -3.92
C GLU A 170 19.98 -11.57 -3.68
N LEU A 171 18.72 -11.18 -3.89
CA LEU A 171 17.55 -12.03 -3.74
C LEU A 171 17.04 -12.45 -5.12
N ALA A 172 16.49 -13.67 -5.20
CA ALA A 172 15.91 -14.18 -6.43
C ALA A 172 14.66 -13.39 -6.87
N GLU A 173 13.90 -12.85 -5.90
CA GLU A 173 12.71 -12.03 -6.12
C GLU A 173 12.42 -11.16 -4.90
N MET A 174 11.47 -10.23 -5.03
CA MET A 174 11.00 -9.40 -3.92
C MET A 174 10.35 -10.27 -2.83
N PRO A 175 10.86 -10.25 -1.59
CA PRO A 175 10.31 -11.07 -0.52
C PRO A 175 8.93 -10.55 -0.09
N GLN A 176 8.13 -11.45 0.50
CA GLN A 176 6.84 -11.14 1.12
C GLN A 176 6.96 -11.23 2.65
N PRO A 177 6.07 -10.58 3.42
CA PRO A 177 6.04 -10.74 4.87
C PRO A 177 5.80 -12.20 5.26
N GLU A 178 6.42 -12.63 6.36
CA GLU A 178 6.36 -14.01 6.81
C GLU A 178 4.91 -14.45 7.12
N GLY A 179 4.52 -15.61 6.58
CA GLY A 179 3.20 -16.21 6.80
C GLY A 179 2.06 -15.62 5.97
N TRP A 180 2.33 -14.67 5.07
CA TRP A 180 1.32 -14.14 4.15
C TRP A 180 1.02 -15.15 3.04
N THR A 181 -0.25 -15.40 2.78
CA THR A 181 -0.74 -16.42 1.84
C THR A 181 -1.99 -15.98 1.07
N ASN A 182 -2.77 -15.06 1.63
CA ASN A 182 -3.99 -14.52 1.05
C ASN A 182 -3.76 -13.17 0.37
N ASN A 183 -2.68 -12.47 0.72
CA ASN A 183 -2.32 -11.18 0.16
C ASN A 183 -0.88 -11.16 -0.34
N ARG A 184 -0.61 -10.33 -1.36
CA ARG A 184 0.72 -10.12 -1.92
C ARG A 184 1.00 -8.62 -2.05
N ILE A 185 2.23 -8.23 -1.78
CA ILE A 185 2.78 -6.90 -2.03
C ILE A 185 3.51 -6.94 -3.38
N GLY A 186 3.28 -5.93 -4.22
CA GLY A 186 3.96 -5.69 -5.49
C GLY A 186 4.55 -4.28 -5.53
N ALA A 187 5.67 -4.10 -6.22
CA ALA A 187 6.25 -2.79 -6.53
C ALA A 187 6.01 -2.49 -8.01
N LEU A 188 5.55 -1.28 -8.32
CA LEU A 188 5.30 -0.82 -9.69
C LEU A 188 6.20 0.39 -9.98
N PRO A 189 6.98 0.40 -11.08
CA PRO A 189 7.87 1.53 -11.39
C PRO A 189 7.09 2.82 -11.65
N THR A 190 7.58 3.93 -11.09
CA THR A 190 7.03 5.28 -11.23
C THR A 190 8.05 6.27 -11.78
N ILE A 191 7.63 7.50 -12.05
CA ILE A 191 8.48 8.55 -12.63
C ILE A 191 8.58 9.69 -11.63
N HIS A 192 9.73 9.85 -10.98
CA HIS A 192 9.99 10.92 -10.01
C HIS A 192 11.48 11.30 -9.96
N SER A 193 11.83 12.37 -9.24
CA SER A 193 13.19 12.95 -9.25
C SER A 193 14.26 12.10 -8.55
N THR A 194 13.85 11.06 -7.85
CA THR A 194 14.68 10.07 -7.16
C THR A 194 14.10 8.68 -7.46
N PRO A 195 14.84 7.57 -7.29
CA PRO A 195 14.27 6.24 -7.45
C PRO A 195 12.98 6.10 -6.68
N SER A 196 11.92 5.67 -7.37
CA SER A 196 10.55 5.68 -6.86
C SER A 196 9.77 4.47 -7.37
N CYS A 197 8.76 4.07 -6.60
CA CYS A 197 7.76 3.11 -7.01
C CYS A 197 6.41 3.36 -6.31
N ALA A 198 5.36 2.85 -6.93
CA ALA A 198 4.06 2.65 -6.30
C ALA A 198 3.99 1.27 -5.65
N TRP A 199 3.22 1.16 -4.58
CA TRP A 199 2.99 -0.10 -3.87
C TRP A 199 1.61 -0.64 -4.16
N GLN A 200 1.57 -1.88 -4.63
CA GLN A 200 0.37 -2.65 -4.89
C GLN A 200 0.15 -3.67 -3.76
N VAL A 201 -1.06 -3.72 -3.20
CA VAL A 201 -1.49 -4.82 -2.32
C VAL A 201 -2.65 -5.53 -2.98
N SER A 202 -2.46 -6.80 -3.29
CA SER A 202 -3.49 -7.63 -3.92
C SER A 202 -4.00 -8.72 -2.98
N SER A 203 -5.25 -9.15 -3.17
CA SER A 203 -5.75 -10.41 -2.58
C SER A 203 -5.60 -11.56 -3.56
N ALA A 204 -5.60 -12.79 -3.05
CA ALA A 204 -5.79 -13.97 -3.89
C ALA A 204 -7.19 -13.97 -4.53
N ALA A 205 -7.30 -14.56 -5.71
CA ALA A 205 -8.61 -14.88 -6.28
C ALA A 205 -9.34 -15.86 -5.35
N SER A 206 -10.67 -15.72 -5.25
CA SER A 206 -11.47 -16.60 -4.42
C SER A 206 -12.50 -17.35 -5.28
N PRO A 207 -12.69 -18.67 -5.09
CA PRO A 207 -13.72 -19.43 -5.80
C PRO A 207 -15.15 -19.13 -5.30
N GLY A 208 -15.35 -18.01 -4.59
CA GLY A 208 -16.62 -17.63 -3.97
C GLY A 208 -16.79 -18.21 -2.57
N LYS A 209 -17.74 -17.69 -1.78
CA LYS A 209 -18.03 -18.16 -0.42
C LYS A 209 -18.72 -19.53 -0.46
N PHE A 210 -18.22 -20.49 0.34
CA PHE A 210 -18.85 -21.80 0.48
C PHE A 210 -20.15 -21.73 1.29
N ASN A 211 -21.22 -22.31 0.76
CA ASN A 211 -22.55 -22.33 1.35
C ASN A 211 -22.65 -23.41 2.45
N ARG A 212 -22.12 -23.10 3.62
CA ARG A 212 -22.18 -23.97 4.82
C ARG A 212 -23.62 -24.29 5.25
N ALA A 213 -24.57 -23.39 5.00
CA ALA A 213 -25.97 -23.61 5.35
C ALA A 213 -26.58 -24.73 4.50
N LYS A 214 -26.37 -24.71 3.18
CA LYS A 214 -26.79 -25.77 2.25
C LYS A 214 -26.10 -27.10 2.60
N ALA A 215 -24.79 -27.08 2.88
CA ALA A 215 -24.06 -28.27 3.30
C ALA A 215 -24.62 -28.89 4.60
N LYS A 216 -24.98 -28.04 5.58
CA LYS A 216 -25.59 -28.49 6.83
C LYS A 216 -26.99 -29.06 6.62
N GLN A 217 -27.79 -28.47 5.74
CA GLN A 217 -29.13 -28.98 5.38
C GLN A 217 -29.06 -30.37 4.76
N LEU A 218 -28.02 -30.65 3.97
CA LEU A 218 -27.77 -31.94 3.34
C LEU A 218 -27.02 -32.93 4.25
N ALA A 219 -26.78 -32.58 5.53
CA ALA A 219 -26.06 -33.40 6.49
C ALA A 219 -24.67 -33.89 6.01
N LEU A 220 -23.96 -33.06 5.23
CA LEU A 220 -22.64 -33.40 4.71
C LEU A 220 -21.60 -33.45 5.82
N THR A 221 -20.74 -34.47 5.79
CA THR A 221 -19.58 -34.62 6.66
C THR A 221 -18.54 -33.53 6.39
N GLU A 222 -17.58 -33.33 7.31
CA GLU A 222 -16.50 -32.36 7.12
C GLU A 222 -15.61 -32.70 5.91
N ALA A 223 -15.39 -33.98 5.65
CA ALA A 223 -14.61 -34.44 4.50
C ALA A 223 -15.33 -34.14 3.17
N GLU A 224 -16.64 -34.37 3.11
CA GLU A 224 -17.48 -34.02 1.95
C GLU A 224 -17.53 -32.50 1.73
N GLN A 225 -17.67 -31.73 2.82
CA GLN A 225 -17.60 -30.27 2.75
C GLN A 225 -16.25 -29.78 2.25
N GLY A 226 -15.14 -30.38 2.70
CA GLY A 226 -13.80 -30.05 2.20
C GLY A 226 -13.63 -30.35 0.72
N THR A 227 -14.17 -31.47 0.25
CA THR A 227 -14.13 -31.89 -1.15
C THR A 227 -14.95 -30.94 -2.04
N LEU A 228 -16.20 -30.65 -1.68
CA LEU A 228 -17.03 -29.66 -2.39
C LEU A 228 -16.42 -28.25 -2.33
N ALA A 229 -15.84 -27.87 -1.19
CA ALA A 229 -15.14 -26.60 -1.06
C ALA A 229 -13.91 -26.57 -2.00
N SER A 230 -13.17 -27.64 -2.20
CA SER A 230 -12.08 -27.64 -3.19
C SER A 230 -12.56 -27.52 -4.66
N GLY A 231 -13.87 -27.51 -4.90
CA GLY A 231 -14.47 -27.45 -6.23
C GLY A 231 -14.71 -28.82 -6.85
N MET A 232 -14.41 -29.90 -6.13
CA MET A 232 -14.64 -31.27 -6.58
C MET A 232 -16.07 -31.72 -6.29
N ASP A 233 -16.61 -32.53 -7.20
CA ASP A 233 -17.94 -33.14 -7.04
C ASP A 233 -17.89 -34.36 -6.12
N ILE A 234 -18.99 -34.64 -5.42
CA ILE A 234 -19.10 -35.81 -4.54
C ILE A 234 -20.37 -36.59 -4.82
N GLN A 235 -20.35 -37.89 -4.53
CA GLN A 235 -21.56 -38.69 -4.43
C GLN A 235 -22.05 -38.67 -2.98
N HIS A 236 -23.30 -38.26 -2.74
CA HIS A 236 -23.91 -38.24 -1.42
C HIS A 236 -25.34 -38.77 -1.50
N ASN A 237 -25.68 -39.79 -0.70
CA ASN A 237 -26.99 -40.44 -0.69
C ASN A 237 -27.54 -40.85 -2.07
N GLY A 238 -26.66 -41.25 -3.00
CA GLY A 238 -27.04 -41.64 -4.35
C GLY A 238 -27.20 -40.47 -5.34
N GLU A 239 -27.04 -39.22 -4.90
CA GLU A 239 -27.03 -38.04 -5.76
C GLU A 239 -25.60 -37.52 -6.00
N LEU A 240 -25.35 -36.99 -7.19
CA LEU A 240 -24.10 -36.28 -7.49
C LEU A 240 -24.28 -34.81 -7.09
N LEU A 241 -23.49 -34.36 -6.12
CA LEU A 241 -23.44 -32.97 -5.68
C LEU A 241 -22.26 -32.28 -6.36
N LYS A 242 -22.52 -31.20 -7.09
CA LYS A 242 -21.47 -30.44 -7.78
C LYS A 242 -20.83 -29.41 -6.87
N GLY A 243 -19.50 -29.32 -6.84
CA GLY A 243 -18.76 -28.37 -6.00
C GLY A 243 -19.19 -26.91 -6.23
N GLN A 244 -19.37 -26.55 -7.51
CA GLN A 244 -19.85 -25.22 -7.92
C GLN A 244 -21.20 -24.84 -7.30
N ASP A 245 -22.11 -25.79 -7.09
CA ASP A 245 -23.46 -25.50 -6.58
C ASP A 245 -23.45 -25.18 -5.07
N PHE A 246 -22.29 -25.31 -4.42
CA PHE A 246 -22.05 -24.96 -3.02
C PHE A 246 -21.21 -23.70 -2.88
N ARG A 247 -20.91 -23.00 -3.96
CA ARG A 247 -20.18 -21.74 -3.93
C ARG A 247 -21.02 -20.62 -4.53
N SER A 248 -20.73 -19.40 -4.08
CA SER A 248 -21.19 -18.19 -4.78
C SER A 248 -20.30 -17.94 -5.99
N GLU A 249 -20.65 -16.95 -6.80
CA GLU A 249 -19.82 -16.51 -7.92
C GLU A 249 -18.36 -16.28 -7.47
N PRO A 250 -17.38 -16.69 -8.30
CA PRO A 250 -15.98 -16.38 -8.06
C PRO A 250 -15.76 -14.89 -7.85
N LEU A 251 -14.89 -14.54 -6.91
CA LEU A 251 -14.53 -13.15 -6.65
C LEU A 251 -13.16 -12.88 -7.25
N SER A 252 -13.09 -11.84 -8.07
CA SER A 252 -11.84 -11.34 -8.62
C SER A 252 -10.89 -10.88 -7.50
N PRO A 253 -9.57 -10.99 -7.70
CA PRO A 253 -8.59 -10.36 -6.83
C PRO A 253 -8.90 -8.87 -6.61
N LEU A 254 -8.89 -8.43 -5.35
CA LEU A 254 -8.86 -7.01 -5.06
C LEU A 254 -7.44 -6.51 -5.25
N THR A 255 -7.30 -5.32 -5.85
CA THR A 255 -6.01 -4.67 -6.08
C THR A 255 -6.07 -3.23 -5.62
N VAL A 256 -5.28 -2.90 -4.60
CA VAL A 256 -5.11 -1.53 -4.10
C VAL A 256 -3.73 -1.03 -4.49
N VAL A 257 -3.64 0.17 -5.05
CA VAL A 257 -2.37 0.82 -5.43
C VAL A 257 -2.25 2.15 -4.69
N VAL A 258 -1.11 2.38 -4.05
CA VAL A 258 -0.70 3.68 -3.52
C VAL A 258 0.45 4.20 -4.37
N SER A 259 0.23 5.30 -5.09
CA SER A 259 1.16 5.77 -6.13
C SER A 259 2.53 6.19 -5.61
N GLY A 260 2.57 6.75 -4.39
CA GLY A 260 3.67 7.64 -4.00
C GLY A 260 3.68 8.90 -4.86
N ASP A 261 4.84 9.56 -4.91
CA ASP A 261 5.05 10.73 -5.74
C ASP A 261 5.46 10.29 -7.14
N THR A 262 4.75 10.80 -8.15
CA THR A 262 4.99 10.45 -9.54
C THR A 262 4.36 11.46 -10.50
N ALA A 263 5.02 11.62 -11.65
CA ALA A 263 4.39 12.14 -12.85
C ALA A 263 3.21 11.24 -13.24
N GLU A 264 2.21 11.82 -13.89
CA GLU A 264 1.05 11.08 -14.36
C GLU A 264 1.45 10.00 -15.37
N MET A 265 0.57 9.01 -15.58
CA MET A 265 0.76 7.95 -16.57
C MET A 265 2.03 7.12 -16.35
N ALA A 266 2.46 7.00 -15.10
CA ALA A 266 3.57 6.15 -14.69
C ALA A 266 3.42 4.72 -15.24
N PRO A 267 4.42 4.18 -15.96
CA PRO A 267 4.28 2.96 -16.75
C PRO A 267 3.93 1.74 -15.90
N GLY A 268 4.44 1.66 -14.66
CA GLY A 268 4.11 0.56 -13.75
C GLY A 268 2.63 0.56 -13.33
N ILE A 269 2.02 1.74 -13.17
CA ILE A 269 0.61 1.86 -12.80
C ILE A 269 -0.27 1.63 -14.03
N THR A 270 0.05 2.24 -15.17
CA THR A 270 -0.76 2.14 -16.39
C THR A 270 -0.68 0.77 -17.07
N ALA A 271 0.32 -0.06 -16.73
CA ALA A 271 0.41 -1.43 -17.22
C ALA A 271 -0.55 -2.41 -16.52
N LEU A 272 -1.25 -1.97 -15.46
CA LEU A 272 -2.26 -2.80 -14.81
C LEU A 272 -3.50 -2.95 -15.69
N GLU A 273 -4.03 -4.16 -15.77
CA GLU A 273 -5.28 -4.45 -16.49
C GLU A 273 -6.53 -4.11 -15.66
N GLN A 274 -6.42 -4.15 -14.33
CA GLN A 274 -7.51 -3.85 -13.41
C GLN A 274 -6.97 -3.36 -12.06
N CYS A 275 -7.60 -2.32 -11.51
CA CYS A 275 -7.28 -1.78 -10.20
C CYS A 275 -8.59 -1.54 -9.42
N SER A 276 -8.74 -2.13 -8.22
CA SER A 276 -9.94 -1.90 -7.42
C SER A 276 -9.94 -0.49 -6.81
N LEU A 277 -8.78 -0.02 -6.37
CA LEU A 277 -8.61 1.28 -5.74
C LEU A 277 -7.25 1.85 -6.08
N LEU A 278 -7.23 3.04 -6.68
CA LEU A 278 -6.03 3.82 -6.90
C LEU A 278 -6.01 5.01 -5.94
N VAL A 279 -5.05 5.05 -5.02
CA VAL A 279 -4.73 6.22 -4.21
C VAL A 279 -3.57 6.94 -4.91
N HIS A 280 -3.86 8.10 -5.51
CA HIS A 280 -2.92 8.81 -6.37
C HIS A 280 -2.63 10.21 -5.85
N GLU A 281 -1.38 10.64 -5.99
CA GLU A 281 -1.02 12.04 -5.75
C GLU A 281 -1.72 12.99 -6.72
N ALA A 282 -2.08 14.16 -6.24
CA ALA A 282 -2.64 15.27 -7.00
C ALA A 282 -2.06 16.58 -6.46
N THR A 283 -0.73 16.70 -6.55
CA THR A 283 0.03 17.81 -5.97
C THR A 283 -0.41 19.16 -6.56
N PHE A 284 -0.81 19.17 -7.83
CA PHE A 284 -1.13 20.37 -8.60
C PHE A 284 -2.58 20.41 -9.12
N LEU A 285 -3.08 21.62 -9.34
CA LEU A 285 -4.25 21.89 -10.19
C LEU A 285 -3.80 22.01 -11.66
N ASP A 286 -4.74 21.93 -12.60
CA ASP A 286 -4.44 21.94 -14.04
C ASP A 286 -3.74 23.23 -14.50
N ASP A 287 -4.03 24.37 -13.87
CA ASP A 287 -3.33 25.65 -14.13
C ASP A 287 -1.82 25.60 -13.81
N PHE A 288 -1.35 24.54 -13.13
CA PHE A 288 0.04 24.29 -12.80
C PHE A 288 0.60 23.03 -13.47
N THR A 289 0.02 22.58 -14.59
CA THR A 289 0.49 21.39 -15.34
C THR A 289 1.99 21.45 -15.65
N GLU A 290 2.51 22.57 -16.16
CA GLU A 290 3.95 22.72 -16.44
C GLU A 290 4.82 22.47 -15.20
N LYS A 291 4.35 22.88 -14.01
CA LYS A 291 5.08 22.61 -12.76
C LYS A 291 4.96 21.15 -12.35
N ALA A 292 3.82 20.52 -12.58
CA ALA A 292 3.66 19.10 -12.33
C ALA A 292 4.68 18.31 -13.16
N GLU A 293 4.84 18.65 -14.44
CA GLU A 293 5.84 18.06 -15.33
C GLU A 293 7.28 18.34 -14.87
N ASP A 294 7.62 19.60 -14.58
CA ASP A 294 8.97 20.00 -14.15
C ASP A 294 9.42 19.30 -12.85
N TYR A 295 8.48 19.11 -11.91
CA TYR A 295 8.76 18.48 -10.62
C TYR A 295 8.41 16.98 -10.59
N LEU A 296 8.01 16.39 -11.72
CA LEU A 296 7.64 14.98 -11.84
C LEU A 296 6.56 14.57 -10.82
N HIS A 297 5.49 15.34 -10.79
CA HIS A 297 4.27 15.17 -10.00
C HIS A 297 3.04 15.16 -10.91
N SER A 298 1.86 14.97 -10.33
CA SER A 298 0.60 14.91 -11.07
C SER A 298 -0.35 16.07 -10.77
N THR A 299 -1.15 16.44 -11.76
CA THR A 299 -2.38 17.21 -11.53
C THR A 299 -3.55 16.28 -11.17
N ALA A 300 -4.66 16.81 -10.66
CA ALA A 300 -5.88 16.01 -10.46
C ALA A 300 -6.39 15.39 -11.77
N SER A 301 -6.37 16.13 -12.88
CA SER A 301 -6.71 15.56 -14.19
C SER A 301 -5.72 14.47 -14.63
N GLY A 302 -4.42 14.61 -14.30
CA GLY A 302 -3.42 13.58 -14.58
C GLY A 302 -3.61 12.31 -13.77
N ALA A 303 -3.97 12.43 -12.49
CA ALA A 303 -4.37 11.31 -11.65
C ALA A 303 -5.61 10.59 -12.25
N ALA A 304 -6.60 11.35 -12.73
CA ALA A 304 -7.78 10.81 -13.40
C ALA A 304 -7.46 10.08 -14.71
N ARG A 305 -6.55 10.62 -15.54
CA ARG A 305 -6.07 9.93 -16.75
C ARG A 305 -5.35 8.63 -16.42
N THR A 306 -4.55 8.64 -15.36
CA THR A 306 -3.86 7.44 -14.86
C THR A 306 -4.86 6.38 -14.38
N ALA A 307 -5.92 6.78 -13.66
CA ALA A 307 -6.99 5.89 -13.22
C ALA A 307 -7.74 5.23 -14.39
N LEU A 308 -8.00 5.98 -15.47
CA LEU A 308 -8.58 5.42 -16.70
C LEU A 308 -7.66 4.38 -17.32
N ALA A 309 -6.35 4.67 -17.39
CA ALA A 309 -5.38 3.82 -18.05
C ALA A 309 -5.14 2.49 -17.33
N CYS A 310 -5.20 2.47 -15.99
CA CYS A 310 -4.99 1.26 -15.19
C CYS A 310 -6.28 0.48 -14.87
N GLY A 311 -7.42 0.89 -15.44
CA GLY A 311 -8.72 0.27 -15.19
C GLY A 311 -9.14 0.33 -13.71
N ALA A 312 -8.94 1.48 -13.06
CA ALA A 312 -9.36 1.68 -11.68
C ALA A 312 -10.90 1.56 -11.53
N ASN A 313 -11.42 1.06 -10.41
CA ASN A 313 -12.85 1.20 -10.09
C ASN A 313 -13.13 2.50 -9.30
N HIS A 314 -12.16 2.91 -8.48
CA HIS A 314 -12.23 4.11 -7.67
C HIS A 314 -10.87 4.82 -7.62
N LEU A 315 -10.87 6.15 -7.78
CA LEU A 315 -9.72 7.03 -7.62
C LEU A 315 -9.88 7.86 -6.33
N VAL A 316 -8.84 7.83 -5.48
CA VAL A 316 -8.70 8.72 -4.32
C VAL A 316 -7.54 9.67 -4.58
N LEU A 317 -7.82 10.97 -4.55
CA LEU A 317 -6.78 12.00 -4.62
C LEU A 317 -6.14 12.18 -3.23
N THR A 318 -4.84 12.45 -3.20
CA THR A 318 -4.07 12.78 -1.98
C THR A 318 -2.84 13.64 -2.31
N HIS A 319 -1.96 13.86 -1.33
CA HIS A 319 -0.65 14.50 -1.50
C HIS A 319 -0.72 15.89 -2.14
N TYR A 320 -1.55 16.76 -1.56
CA TYR A 320 -1.86 18.05 -2.15
C TYR A 320 -0.77 19.09 -1.84
N GLY A 321 -0.47 19.95 -2.81
CA GLY A 321 0.37 21.11 -2.59
C GLY A 321 -0.20 22.03 -1.53
N ALA A 322 0.65 22.62 -0.69
CA ALA A 322 0.24 23.46 0.46
C ALA A 322 -0.65 24.69 0.13
N ARG A 323 -0.82 25.03 -1.17
CA ARG A 323 -1.72 26.08 -1.64
C ARG A 323 -3.18 25.62 -1.70
N ILE A 324 -3.41 24.32 -1.79
CA ILE A 324 -4.73 23.71 -1.92
C ILE A 324 -5.34 23.52 -0.53
N ARG A 325 -6.28 24.39 -0.18
CA ARG A 325 -6.98 24.37 1.11
C ARG A 325 -8.24 23.51 1.09
N HIS A 326 -8.91 23.47 -0.05
CA HIS A 326 -10.14 22.73 -0.29
C HIS A 326 -9.94 21.84 -1.51
N THR A 327 -10.59 20.68 -1.52
CA THR A 327 -10.41 19.66 -2.56
C THR A 327 -11.44 19.76 -3.68
N ASP A 328 -12.39 20.70 -3.59
CA ASP A 328 -13.47 20.87 -4.58
C ASP A 328 -12.95 21.13 -5.99
N GLU A 329 -11.89 21.95 -6.12
CA GLU A 329 -11.28 22.26 -7.42
C GLU A 329 -10.61 21.02 -8.03
N LEU A 330 -9.85 20.26 -7.23
CA LEU A 330 -9.22 19.01 -7.66
C LEU A 330 -10.26 17.98 -8.11
N ILE A 331 -11.34 17.82 -7.33
CA ILE A 331 -12.46 16.95 -7.70
C ILE A 331 -13.08 17.43 -9.01
N GLY A 332 -13.32 18.73 -9.15
CA GLY A 332 -13.88 19.32 -10.37
C GLY A 332 -13.03 19.07 -11.62
N GLU A 333 -11.72 19.15 -11.51
CA GLU A 333 -10.78 18.85 -12.60
C GLU A 333 -10.77 17.36 -12.96
N ALA A 334 -10.55 16.48 -11.98
CA ALA A 334 -10.57 15.04 -12.20
C ALA A 334 -11.93 14.54 -12.74
N MET A 335 -13.07 15.07 -12.25
CA MET A 335 -14.40 14.72 -12.75
C MET A 335 -14.61 15.09 -14.23
N LYS A 336 -13.99 16.16 -14.74
CA LYS A 336 -14.07 16.49 -16.18
C LYS A 336 -13.46 15.38 -17.03
N VAL A 337 -12.35 14.80 -16.57
CA VAL A 337 -11.69 13.67 -17.23
C VAL A 337 -12.52 12.39 -17.11
N LEU A 338 -13.14 12.16 -15.94
CA LEU A 338 -13.93 10.96 -15.66
C LEU A 338 -15.41 11.05 -16.10
N ALA A 339 -15.83 12.12 -16.78
CA ALA A 339 -17.24 12.43 -17.01
C ALA A 339 -18.07 11.31 -17.68
N THR A 340 -17.45 10.48 -18.52
CA THR A 340 -18.09 9.34 -19.20
C THR A 340 -17.63 7.98 -18.67
N SER A 341 -16.89 7.98 -17.57
CA SER A 341 -16.28 6.80 -16.98
C SER A 341 -17.14 6.25 -15.84
N PRO A 342 -17.20 4.92 -15.62
CA PRO A 342 -17.79 4.35 -14.41
C PRO A 342 -16.91 4.53 -13.16
N ILE A 343 -15.69 5.06 -13.32
CA ILE A 343 -14.76 5.29 -12.21
C ILE A 343 -15.35 6.29 -11.22
N SER A 344 -15.46 5.86 -9.97
CA SER A 344 -15.85 6.74 -8.88
C SER A 344 -14.64 7.52 -8.34
N LEU A 345 -14.87 8.71 -7.82
CA LEU A 345 -13.83 9.65 -7.42
C LEU A 345 -14.08 10.19 -6.02
N SER A 346 -13.02 10.34 -5.25
CA SER A 346 -13.03 11.07 -3.99
C SER A 346 -11.67 11.72 -3.70
N ALA A 347 -11.61 12.55 -2.66
CA ALA A 347 -10.40 13.24 -2.23
C ALA A 347 -10.23 13.00 -0.73
N ALA A 348 -9.08 12.46 -0.32
CA ALA A 348 -8.84 12.11 1.07
C ALA A 348 -8.49 13.32 1.94
N ILE A 349 -8.81 13.22 3.22
CA ILE A 349 -8.24 14.01 4.31
C ILE A 349 -7.59 13.10 5.36
N ASP A 350 -6.78 13.69 6.24
CA ASP A 350 -6.07 12.93 7.27
C ASP A 350 -7.04 12.25 8.26
N GLY A 351 -6.94 10.93 8.39
CA GLY A 351 -7.78 10.10 9.25
C GLY A 351 -8.85 9.31 8.52
N ASP A 352 -9.07 9.60 7.23
CA ASP A 352 -10.03 8.90 6.39
C ASP A 352 -9.68 7.43 6.20
N ARG A 353 -10.70 6.65 5.83
CA ARG A 353 -10.56 5.23 5.51
C ARG A 353 -11.24 4.95 4.19
N ILE A 354 -10.69 4.04 3.41
CA ILE A 354 -11.29 3.58 2.17
C ILE A 354 -11.39 2.06 2.24
N LEU A 355 -12.61 1.55 2.32
CA LEU A 355 -12.90 0.12 2.39
C LEU A 355 -13.21 -0.39 0.98
N VAL A 356 -12.42 -1.34 0.51
CA VAL A 356 -12.69 -2.13 -0.70
C VAL A 356 -13.27 -3.46 -0.25
N GLU A 357 -14.56 -3.68 -0.50
CA GLU A 357 -15.25 -4.91 -0.16
C GLU A 357 -14.91 -6.05 -1.11
N ASP A 358 -15.23 -7.27 -0.68
CA ASP A 358 -15.12 -8.51 -1.46
C ASP A 358 -15.84 -8.44 -2.82
N SER A 359 -16.91 -7.66 -2.89
CA SER A 359 -17.70 -7.41 -4.10
C SER A 359 -16.97 -6.52 -5.12
N GLY A 360 -15.89 -5.85 -4.72
CA GLY A 360 -15.24 -4.78 -5.47
C GLY A 360 -15.86 -3.40 -5.25
N GLU A 361 -16.91 -3.30 -4.44
CA GLU A 361 -17.49 -2.02 -4.01
C GLU A 361 -16.50 -1.26 -3.12
N VAL A 362 -16.45 0.06 -3.29
CA VAL A 362 -15.52 0.94 -2.56
C VAL A 362 -16.32 1.96 -1.76
N HIS A 363 -16.04 2.03 -0.46
CA HIS A 363 -16.63 3.00 0.46
C HIS A 363 -15.54 3.92 1.01
N HIS A 364 -15.67 5.22 0.74
CA HIS A 364 -14.87 6.24 1.42
C HIS A 364 -15.56 6.59 2.73
N LEU A 365 -14.86 6.46 3.84
CA LEU A 365 -15.32 6.74 5.20
C LEU A 365 -14.54 7.93 5.75
N HIS A 366 -15.20 9.08 5.86
CA HIS A 366 -14.60 10.33 6.30
C HIS A 366 -14.57 10.46 7.82
N TRP A 367 -13.44 10.91 8.38
CA TRP A 367 -13.33 11.14 9.83
C TRP A 367 -13.94 12.50 10.22
N HIS A 368 -14.89 12.51 11.16
CA HIS A 368 -15.57 13.72 11.62
C HIS A 368 -15.28 14.11 13.09
N GLY A 369 -14.35 13.41 13.76
CA GLY A 369 -13.95 13.69 15.15
C GLY A 369 -14.60 12.78 16.19
N ASP A 370 -15.78 12.24 15.90
CA ASP A 370 -16.56 11.33 16.76
C ASP A 370 -16.96 10.02 16.06
N GLY A 371 -16.39 9.76 14.88
CA GLY A 371 -16.64 8.56 14.09
C GLY A 371 -16.32 8.74 12.62
N TRP A 372 -16.65 7.72 11.85
CA TRP A 372 -16.56 7.73 10.39
C TRP A 372 -17.94 7.56 9.75
N SER A 373 -18.16 8.24 8.63
CA SER A 373 -19.35 8.06 7.78
C SER A 373 -19.00 8.20 6.30
N CYS A 374 -19.83 7.58 5.45
CA CYS A 374 -19.72 7.69 4.00
C CYS A 374 -20.08 9.08 3.47
#